data_AF-A0A915V9U3-F1
#
_entry.id   AF-A0A915V9U3-F1
#
_cell.length_a   1.000
_cell.length_b   1.000
_cell.length_c   1.000
_cell.angle_alpha   90.00
_cell.angle_beta   90.00
_cell.angle_gamma   90.00
#
_symmetry.space_group_name_H-M   'P 1'
#
loop_
_entity.id
_entity.type
_entity.pdbx_description
1 polymer ?
#
loop_
_entity_poly.entity_id
_entity_poly.type
_entity_poly.pdbx_seq_one_letter_code
_entity_poly.pdbx_strand_id
1 'polypeptide(L)'
;MDEQTIGDAYEQLKQARSALWEATERAIRARLMLEKERAARLMTGEITGKNESEREARARELLHSLYESVEAAEAEERRARLEYDLTKLEVERVEALLRWLKG
;
A
#
# COMPACT_ATOMS: atom_id res chain seq x y z
N MET A 1 28.40 -19.67 1.08
CA MET A 1 27.69 -18.42 0.76
C MET A 1 28.70 -17.31 0.86
N ASP A 2 28.83 -16.49 -0.18
CA ASP A 2 29.82 -15.40 -0.23
C ASP A 2 29.22 -14.08 0.29
N GLU A 3 30.11 -13.11 0.53
CA GLU A 3 29.75 -11.77 1.02
C GLU A 3 28.78 -11.05 0.08
N GLN A 4 28.94 -11.24 -1.22
CA GLN A 4 28.08 -10.64 -2.25
C GLN A 4 26.63 -11.11 -2.10
N THR A 5 26.39 -12.42 -1.98
CA THR A 5 25.04 -12.98 -1.81
C THR A 5 24.35 -12.44 -0.56
N ILE A 6 25.10 -12.27 0.53
CA ILE A 6 24.58 -11.72 1.79
C ILE A 6 24.23 -10.24 1.60
N GLY A 7 25.15 -9.47 1.03
CA GLY A 7 24.95 -8.04 0.75
C GLY A 7 23.73 -7.78 -0.12
N ASP A 8 23.57 -8.57 -1.19
CA ASP A 8 22.44 -8.46 -2.12
C ASP A 8 21.09 -8.73 -1.42
N ALA A 9 21.03 -9.73 -0.52
CA ALA A 9 19.81 -10.04 0.21
C ALA A 9 19.37 -8.89 1.14
N TYR A 10 20.31 -8.27 1.86
CA TYR A 10 20.00 -7.12 2.72
C TYR A 10 19.65 -5.86 1.91
N GLU A 11 20.30 -5.62 0.77
CA GLU A 11 19.97 -4.46 -0.07
C GLU A 11 18.59 -4.64 -0.72
N GLN A 12 18.22 -5.85 -1.15
CA GLN A 12 16.87 -6.16 -1.61
C GLN A 12 15.82 -5.92 -0.50
N LEU A 13 16.08 -6.36 0.72
CA LEU A 13 15.19 -6.11 1.86
C LEU A 13 15.01 -4.60 2.13
N LYS A 14 16.10 -3.82 2.04
CA LYS A 14 16.06 -2.36 2.18
C LYS A 14 15.22 -1.71 1.08
N GLN A 15 15.39 -2.11 -0.17
CA GLN A 15 14.61 -1.62 -1.29
C GLN A 15 13.11 -1.96 -1.15
N ALA A 16 12.80 -3.20 -0.79
CA ALA A 16 11.42 -3.64 -0.55
C ALA A 16 10.77 -2.86 0.60
N ARG A 17 11.52 -2.56 1.67
CA ARG A 17 11.04 -1.74 2.80
C ARG A 17 10.72 -0.31 2.37
N SER A 18 11.58 0.31 1.57
CA SER A 18 11.33 1.65 1.02
C SER A 18 10.12 1.65 0.09
N ALA A 19 10.02 0.68 -0.82
CA ALA A 19 8.89 0.55 -1.74
C ALA A 19 7.55 0.37 -1.01
N LEU A 20 7.54 -0.43 0.06
CA LEU A 20 6.38 -0.58 0.93
C LEU A 20 5.99 0.73 1.60
N TRP A 21 6.95 1.47 2.17
CA TRP A 21 6.66 2.77 2.78
C TRP A 21 6.04 3.74 1.78
N GLU A 22 6.61 3.84 0.58
CA GLU A 22 6.06 4.70 -0.47
C GLU A 22 4.65 4.29 -0.91
N ALA A 23 4.39 2.99 -1.02
CA ALA A 23 3.07 2.48 -1.38
C ALA A 23 2.04 2.79 -0.29
N THR A 24 2.39 2.60 0.98
CA THR A 24 1.55 2.99 2.12
C THR A 24 1.26 4.49 2.11
N GLU A 25 2.26 5.34 1.89
CA GLU A 25 2.06 6.80 1.77
C GLU A 25 1.13 7.18 0.62
N ARG A 26 1.25 6.51 -0.53
CA ARG A 26 0.34 6.72 -1.67
C ARG A 26 -1.10 6.32 -1.33
N ALA A 27 -1.31 5.18 -0.67
CA ALA A 27 -2.64 4.73 -0.24
C ALA A 27 -3.27 5.72 0.76
N ILE A 28 -2.51 6.19 1.75
CA ILE A 28 -2.97 7.20 2.71
C ILE A 28 -3.39 8.48 1.99
N ARG A 29 -2.57 9.00 1.06
CA ARG A 29 -2.90 10.21 0.31
C ARG A 29 -4.13 10.05 -0.57
N ALA A 30 -4.29 8.91 -1.23
CA ALA A 30 -5.47 8.62 -2.04
C ALA A 30 -6.76 8.66 -1.20
N ARG A 31 -6.75 8.02 -0.02
CA ARG A 31 -7.89 8.05 0.92
C ARG A 31 -8.22 9.46 1.39
N LEU A 32 -7.19 10.22 1.80
CA LEU A 32 -7.37 11.61 2.25
C LEU A 32 -7.94 12.51 1.14
N MET A 33 -7.51 12.31 -0.12
CA MET A 33 -8.07 13.04 -1.25
C MET A 33 -9.54 12.70 -1.48
N LEU A 34 -9.91 11.42 -1.45
CA LEU A 34 -11.30 10.97 -1.57
C LEU A 34 -12.17 11.56 -0.45
N GLU A 35 -11.73 11.47 0.80
CA GLU A 35 -12.46 11.99 1.96
C GLU A 35 -12.66 13.51 1.87
N LYS A 36 -11.61 14.24 1.50
CA LYS A 36 -11.65 15.69 1.33
C LYS A 36 -12.64 16.10 0.25
N GLU A 37 -12.59 15.44 -0.91
CA GLU A 37 -13.48 15.75 -2.03
C GLU A 37 -14.93 15.37 -1.70
N ARG A 38 -15.15 14.22 -1.05
CA ARG A 38 -16.49 13.79 -0.59
C ARG A 38 -17.08 14.78 0.41
N ALA A 39 -16.31 15.25 1.37
CA ALA A 39 -16.75 16.27 2.32
C ALA A 39 -17.10 17.58 1.62
N ALA A 40 -16.26 18.05 0.68
CA ALA A 40 -16.52 19.26 -0.08
C ALA A 40 -17.84 19.16 -0.86
N ARG A 41 -18.09 18.04 -1.55
CA ARG A 41 -19.32 17.84 -2.34
C ARG A 41 -20.58 17.60 -1.52
N LEU A 42 -20.44 17.10 -0.29
CA LEU A 42 -21.54 17.10 0.69
C LEU A 42 -21.87 18.53 1.11
N MET A 43 -20.87 19.37 1.36
CA MET A 43 -21.07 20.76 1.76
C MET A 43 -21.69 21.62 0.64
N THR A 44 -21.31 21.40 -0.62
CA THR A 44 -21.90 22.10 -1.78
C THR A 44 -23.28 21.56 -2.16
N GLY A 45 -23.70 20.44 -1.58
CA GLY A 45 -24.97 19.80 -1.90
C GLY A 45 -24.99 19.08 -3.25
N GLU A 46 -23.82 18.72 -3.79
CA GLU A 46 -23.72 17.90 -5.00
C GLU A 46 -23.99 16.42 -4.72
N ILE A 47 -23.57 15.94 -3.54
CA ILE A 47 -23.96 14.62 -3.02
C ILE A 47 -25.30 14.78 -2.32
N THR A 48 -26.37 14.42 -3.02
CA THR A 48 -27.76 14.49 -2.53
C THR A 48 -28.36 13.09 -2.35
N GLY A 49 -29.41 13.00 -1.55
CA GLY A 49 -30.14 11.75 -1.31
C GLY A 49 -31.00 11.83 -0.05
N LYS A 50 -32.18 11.21 -0.10
CA LYS A 50 -33.15 11.19 1.01
C LYS A 50 -32.69 10.29 2.17
N ASN A 51 -31.79 9.36 1.89
CA ASN A 51 -31.20 8.44 2.86
C ASN A 51 -29.69 8.26 2.57
N GLU A 52 -28.99 7.55 3.46
CA GLU A 52 -27.54 7.33 3.34
C GLU A 52 -27.17 6.51 2.10
N SER A 53 -28.00 5.53 1.72
CA SER A 53 -27.73 4.67 0.55
C SER A 53 -27.74 5.48 -0.74
N GLU A 54 -28.71 6.38 -0.91
CA GLU A 54 -28.79 7.28 -2.07
C GLU A 54 -27.58 8.24 -2.12
N ARG A 55 -27.17 8.79 -0.97
CA ARG A 55 -25.99 9.65 -0.91
C ARG A 55 -24.71 8.91 -1.24
N GLU A 56 -24.55 7.68 -0.75
CA GLU A 56 -23.39 6.85 -1.03
C GLU A 56 -23.32 6.45 -2.51
N ALA A 57 -24.46 6.05 -3.10
CA ALA A 57 -24.53 5.77 -4.53
C ALA A 57 -24.11 6.99 -5.37
N ARG A 58 -24.62 8.18 -5.00
CA ARG A 58 -24.25 9.42 -5.68
C ARG A 58 -22.78 9.79 -5.49
N ALA A 59 -22.24 9.59 -4.28
CA ALA A 59 -20.83 9.81 -4.00
C ALA A 59 -19.94 8.89 -4.85
N ARG A 60 -20.27 7.61 -4.95
CA ARG A 60 -19.53 6.64 -5.78
C ARG A 60 -19.56 6.97 -7.26
N GLU A 61 -20.69 7.46 -7.76
CA GLU A 61 -20.80 7.92 -9.15
C GLU A 61 -19.94 9.18 -9.40
N LEU A 62 -20.09 10.20 -8.54
CA LEU A 62 -19.42 11.50 -8.70
C LEU A 62 -17.91 11.46 -8.46
N LEU A 63 -17.46 10.56 -7.59
CA LEU A 63 -16.07 10.44 -7.14
C LEU A 63 -15.43 9.14 -7.65
N HIS A 64 -16.00 8.52 -8.69
CA HIS A 64 -15.59 7.21 -9.19
C HIS A 64 -14.07 7.09 -9.40
N SER A 65 -13.45 8.07 -10.05
CA SER A 65 -12.00 8.08 -10.31
C SER A 65 -11.15 8.14 -9.02
N LEU A 66 -11.65 8.79 -7.97
CA LEU A 66 -10.97 8.83 -6.67
C LEU A 66 -11.13 7.49 -5.93
N TYR A 67 -12.30 6.85 -6.02
CA TYR A 67 -12.46 5.48 -5.52
C TYR A 67 -11.54 4.50 -6.24
N GLU A 68 -11.46 4.55 -7.57
CA GLU A 68 -10.51 3.73 -8.35
C GLU A 68 -9.05 4.01 -7.97
N SER A 69 -8.71 5.28 -7.74
CA SER A 69 -7.35 5.66 -7.30
C SER A 69 -7.01 5.10 -5.93
N VAL A 70 -7.98 5.06 -5.01
CA VAL A 70 -7.81 4.42 -3.69
C VAL A 70 -7.63 2.91 -3.86
N GLU A 71 -8.50 2.25 -4.64
CA GLU A 71 -8.42 0.81 -4.85
C GLU A 71 -7.09 0.38 -5.47
N ALA A 72 -6.59 1.12 -6.47
CA ALA A 72 -5.28 0.90 -7.06
C ALA A 72 -4.14 1.12 -6.05
N ALA A 73 -4.15 2.23 -5.32
CA ALA A 73 -3.09 2.51 -4.35
C ALA A 73 -3.05 1.46 -3.21
N GLU A 74 -4.20 0.98 -2.76
CA GLU A 74 -4.28 -0.10 -1.76
C GLU A 74 -3.85 -1.46 -2.32
N ALA A 75 -4.15 -1.76 -3.58
CA ALA A 75 -3.65 -2.97 -4.24
C ALA A 75 -2.12 -2.95 -4.31
N GLU A 76 -1.55 -1.79 -4.61
CA GLU A 76 -0.10 -1.60 -4.72
C GLU A 76 0.57 -1.71 -3.35
N GLU A 77 -0.05 -1.16 -2.30
CA GLU A 77 0.39 -1.36 -0.91
C GLU A 77 0.40 -2.85 -0.53
N ARG A 78 -0.68 -3.60 -0.83
CA ARG A 78 -0.75 -5.04 -0.55
C ARG A 78 0.34 -5.81 -1.29
N ARG A 79 0.63 -5.45 -2.54
CA ARG A 79 1.73 -6.03 -3.32
C ARG A 79 3.09 -5.75 -2.70
N ALA A 80 3.36 -4.50 -2.35
CA ALA A 80 4.63 -4.10 -1.75
C ALA A 80 4.82 -4.74 -0.36
N ARG A 81 3.73 -4.96 0.39
CA ARG A 81 3.76 -5.70 1.65
C ARG A 81 4.21 -7.14 1.44
N LEU A 82 3.60 -7.84 0.49
CA LEU A 82 3.96 -9.21 0.17
C LEU A 82 5.43 -9.31 -0.25
N GLU A 83 5.90 -8.40 -1.09
CA GLU A 83 7.31 -8.36 -1.53
C GLU A 83 8.27 -8.14 -0.35
N TYR A 84 7.95 -7.22 0.55
CA TYR A 84 8.71 -6.99 1.77
C TYR A 84 8.74 -8.24 2.67
N ASP A 85 7.61 -8.92 2.83
CA ASP A 85 7.53 -10.12 3.67
C ASP A 85 8.34 -11.28 3.06
N LEU A 86 8.32 -11.43 1.73
CA LEU A 86 9.11 -12.43 1.00
C LEU A 86 10.63 -12.15 1.09
N THR A 87 11.05 -10.91 0.87
CA THR A 87 12.47 -10.53 1.01
C THR A 87 12.97 -10.67 2.45
N LYS A 88 12.10 -10.43 3.45
CA LYS A 88 12.42 -10.69 4.86
C LYS A 88 12.66 -12.17 5.13
N LEU A 89 11.80 -13.05 4.61
CA LEU A 89 11.98 -14.50 4.72
C LEU A 89 13.29 -14.97 4.07
N GLU A 90 13.70 -14.35 2.96
CA GLU A 90 14.97 -14.67 2.30
C GLU A 90 16.18 -14.27 3.16
N VAL A 91 16.15 -13.09 3.79
CA VAL A 91 17.19 -12.69 4.76
C VAL A 91 17.24 -13.64 5.95
N GLU A 92 16.09 -14.04 6.51
CA GLU A 92 16.02 -15.01 7.60
C GLU A 92 16.62 -16.37 7.19
N ARG A 93 16.40 -16.80 5.94
CA ARG A 93 16.99 -18.01 5.36
C ARG A 93 18.51 -17.90 5.25
N VAL A 94 19.02 -16.77 4.74
CA VAL A 94 20.46 -16.48 4.66
C VAL A 94 21.11 -16.54 6.04
N GLU A 95 20.52 -15.89 7.04
CA GLU A 95 21.03 -15.93 8.41
C GLU A 95 21.05 -17.34 9.01
N ALA A 96 19.99 -18.12 8.77
CA ALA A 96 19.92 -19.51 9.23
C ALA A 96 21.01 -20.38 8.62
N LEU A 97 21.26 -20.25 7.31
CA LEU A 97 22.31 -20.98 6.61
C LEU A 97 23.70 -20.59 7.12
N LEU A 98 23.95 -19.30 7.38
CA LEU A 98 25.21 -18.83 7.96
C LEU A 98 25.43 -19.38 9.38
N ARG A 99 24.39 -19.45 10.20
CA ARG A 99 24.47 -20.09 11.53
C ARG A 99 24.78 -21.57 11.42
N TRP A 100 24.12 -22.28 10.51
CA TRP A 100 24.35 -23.72 10.28
C TRP A 100 25.77 -24.02 9.78
N LEU A 101 26.32 -23.20 8.88
CA LEU A 101 27.68 -23.39 8.36
C LEU A 101 28.79 -23.06 9.37
N LYS A 102 28.48 -22.26 10.40
CA LYS A 102 29.42 -21.87 11.46
C LYS A 102 29.34 -22.77 12.70
N GLY A 103 28.31 -23.59 12.82
CA GLY A 103 28.13 -24.59 13.88
C GLY A 103 28.71 -25.93 13.47
#